data_AF-A0A7C6W376-F1
#
_entry.id   AF-A0A7C6W376-F1
#
_cell.length_a   1.000
_cell.length_b   1.000
_cell.length_c   1.000
_cell.angle_alpha   90.00
_cell.angle_beta   90.00
_cell.angle_gamma   90.00
#
_symmetry.space_group_name_H-M   'P 1'
#
loop_
_entity.id
_entity.type
_entity.pdbx_description
1 polymer ?
#
loop_
_entity_poly.entity_id
_entity_poly.type
_entity_poly.pdbx_seq_one_letter_code
_entity_poly.pdbx_strand_id
1 'polypeptide(L)'
;MSKRILIIVALMLSLVLIGCMENEEVIHSVSFETFGGQYIQNELVKEGQLVTRPVDPKNQDLVFDNWYKDPNFSVVWKFEEFVITNDTTIYAKFNEKIVSEKVSVKFVLEDNTIIQELEYSLNSKIDIPLEPVKEGFIFEGWFLNGKEYDFNTLLTNNVTLVGKFTEEEVVSFVITLELNGGNLDETTLTVNEGETFTLPTPIHPLGFIFIGWFDSNNVKFNQTVTNEDITLFAKYQDANVNNYNYSFGTYPEAIWIEIEEDNSEIEVFYKLSENETYIKVDSELIIIGPSKTTINIVGLSMGHYDVKIIFNEVNELVINQINVKAHDRSGYAHFNYNEGIGAYNDDGTLKDDAIVVYVTEENKNTITIPGIAQTGLGWILNNAQYSSSSSNTQNSTDYNNSLAKFNKPIVFRIIGKVTAPEGVTAYNSTNNGGSIGDNGNMARIKDANHITIEGIGQGAEIHGWGIHFMASTVGRGIGFEVRNITFDKYPEDAIGLEGIQSGGILTIPVQRGWIHNSTFKQGYS
;
A
#
# COMPACT_ATOMS: atom_id res chain seq x y z
N MET A 1 29.82 12.77 -78.93
CA MET A 1 30.88 12.77 -77.90
C MET A 1 30.23 13.22 -76.60
N SER A 2 30.34 12.40 -75.54
CA SER A 2 30.14 12.76 -74.12
C SER A 2 28.70 13.08 -73.67
N LYS A 3 28.15 12.69 -72.51
CA LYS A 3 28.39 11.73 -71.41
C LYS A 3 27.19 11.95 -70.46
N ARG A 4 26.64 10.85 -69.92
CA ARG A 4 26.17 10.63 -68.52
C ARG A 4 25.15 11.58 -67.81
N ILE A 5 24.30 10.91 -67.00
CA ILE A 5 23.66 11.30 -65.71
C ILE A 5 22.13 11.63 -65.70
N LEU A 6 21.37 10.63 -65.21
CA LEU A 6 20.48 10.62 -64.03
C LEU A 6 19.04 11.25 -64.06
N ILE A 7 18.04 10.33 -64.02
CA ILE A 7 16.74 10.28 -63.29
C ILE A 7 15.76 11.48 -63.35
N ILE A 8 14.50 11.24 -63.79
CA ILE A 8 13.22 11.38 -63.04
C ILE A 8 11.98 11.29 -63.99
N VAL A 9 11.14 10.27 -63.71
CA VAL A 9 9.66 10.17 -63.71
C VAL A 9 8.81 10.29 -65.01
N ALA A 10 8.10 9.18 -65.24
CA ALA A 10 6.83 8.87 -65.94
C ALA A 10 5.92 10.00 -66.50
N LEU A 11 5.40 9.80 -67.73
CA LEU A 11 3.97 9.60 -68.02
C LEU A 11 3.69 9.29 -69.52
N MET A 12 2.77 8.32 -69.74
CA MET A 12 1.69 8.29 -70.74
C MET A 12 1.90 8.16 -72.28
N LEU A 13 1.32 7.06 -72.78
CA LEU A 13 0.30 6.93 -73.85
C LEU A 13 0.63 7.10 -75.35
N SER A 14 0.54 5.95 -76.04
CA SER A 14 -0.22 5.64 -77.28
C SER A 14 -0.03 6.45 -78.57
N LEU A 15 0.27 5.74 -79.67
CA LEU A 15 -0.53 5.58 -80.92
C LEU A 15 0.36 4.82 -81.95
N VAL A 16 0.06 3.64 -82.51
CA VAL A 16 -1.09 3.09 -83.27
C VAL A 16 -0.96 3.27 -84.80
N LEU A 17 -0.73 2.11 -85.47
CA LEU A 17 -1.33 1.62 -86.72
C LEU A 17 -0.98 2.34 -88.06
N ILE A 18 -0.98 1.74 -89.27
CA ILE A 18 -1.52 0.47 -89.80
C ILE A 18 -0.89 0.18 -91.18
N GLY A 19 -0.86 -1.11 -91.58
CA GLY A 19 -1.47 -1.58 -92.83
C GLY A 19 -0.58 -2.29 -93.87
N CYS A 20 -1.04 -3.30 -94.63
CA CYS A 20 -2.19 -4.23 -94.58
C CYS A 20 -2.11 -5.22 -95.78
N MET A 21 -2.63 -6.45 -95.67
CA MET A 21 -3.27 -7.28 -96.74
C MET A 21 -3.99 -8.49 -96.06
N GLU A 22 -5.26 -8.78 -96.39
CA GLU A 22 -6.22 -9.70 -95.71
C GLU A 22 -6.72 -10.85 -96.63
N ASN A 23 -7.04 -12.02 -96.05
CA ASN A 23 -7.71 -13.21 -96.65
C ASN A 23 -9.10 -13.40 -95.99
N GLU A 24 -10.14 -13.81 -96.74
CA GLU A 24 -11.49 -14.09 -96.19
C GLU A 24 -11.56 -15.40 -95.37
N GLU A 25 -12.18 -15.36 -94.18
CA GLU A 25 -12.31 -16.50 -93.25
C GLU A 25 -13.75 -17.08 -93.24
N VAL A 26 -13.88 -18.41 -93.25
CA VAL A 26 -15.17 -19.14 -93.14
C VAL A 26 -15.56 -19.35 -91.67
N ILE A 27 -16.82 -19.08 -91.32
CA ILE A 27 -17.36 -19.20 -89.95
C ILE A 27 -18.63 -20.09 -89.92
N HIS A 28 -18.78 -20.86 -88.84
CA HIS A 28 -19.89 -21.79 -88.57
C HIS A 28 -20.58 -21.47 -87.24
N SER A 29 -21.86 -21.79 -87.12
CA SER A 29 -22.64 -21.63 -85.89
C SER A 29 -22.60 -22.88 -85.03
N VAL A 30 -22.29 -22.72 -83.74
CA VAL A 30 -22.38 -23.75 -82.71
C VAL A 30 -23.53 -23.45 -81.77
N SER A 31 -24.40 -24.43 -81.55
CA SER A 31 -25.59 -24.34 -80.70
C SER A 31 -25.53 -25.35 -79.55
N PHE A 32 -26.15 -25.01 -78.42
CA PHE A 32 -26.18 -25.85 -77.22
C PHE A 32 -27.62 -26.21 -76.85
N GLU A 33 -27.97 -27.49 -76.93
CA GLU A 33 -29.27 -28.02 -76.55
C GLU A 33 -29.21 -28.52 -75.10
N THR A 34 -30.05 -27.93 -74.24
CA THR A 34 -30.03 -28.17 -72.79
C THR A 34 -31.23 -28.96 -72.29
N PHE A 35 -32.16 -29.37 -73.16
CA PHE A 35 -33.33 -30.19 -72.84
C PHE A 35 -34.11 -29.69 -71.61
N GLY A 36 -34.41 -28.39 -71.57
CA GLY A 36 -35.14 -27.75 -70.47
C GLY A 36 -34.26 -27.22 -69.33
N GLY A 37 -32.94 -27.37 -69.43
CA GLY A 37 -31.97 -26.61 -68.63
C GLY A 37 -31.87 -25.13 -69.06
N GLN A 38 -31.05 -24.37 -68.35
CA GLN A 38 -30.77 -22.96 -68.67
C GLN A 38 -30.34 -22.76 -70.14
N TYR A 39 -30.93 -21.80 -70.85
CA TYR A 39 -30.57 -21.45 -72.23
C TYR A 39 -29.12 -20.94 -72.32
N ILE A 40 -28.39 -21.40 -73.35
CA ILE A 40 -27.03 -20.97 -73.67
C ILE A 40 -27.04 -20.38 -75.09
N GLN A 41 -26.47 -19.19 -75.23
CA GLN A 41 -26.41 -18.49 -76.51
C GLN A 41 -25.46 -19.20 -77.49
N ASN A 42 -25.84 -19.25 -78.77
CA ASN A 42 -25.01 -19.82 -79.84
C ASN A 42 -23.73 -19.01 -80.08
N GLU A 43 -22.66 -19.69 -80.50
CA GLU A 43 -21.34 -19.11 -80.78
C GLU A 43 -21.00 -19.25 -82.27
N LEU A 44 -20.36 -18.23 -82.88
CA LEU A 44 -19.84 -18.29 -84.24
C LEU A 44 -18.33 -18.60 -84.18
N VAL A 45 -17.91 -19.71 -84.78
CA VAL A 45 -16.56 -20.25 -84.70
C VAL A 45 -15.99 -20.40 -86.11
N LYS A 46 -14.73 -19.99 -86.33
CA LYS A 46 -14.05 -20.16 -87.62
C LYS A 46 -13.83 -21.64 -87.93
N GLU A 47 -13.92 -22.00 -89.21
CA GLU A 47 -13.69 -23.36 -89.66
C GLU A 47 -12.32 -23.88 -89.21
N GLY A 48 -12.28 -25.09 -88.66
CA GLY A 48 -11.10 -25.75 -88.12
C GLY A 48 -10.68 -25.29 -86.71
N GLN A 49 -11.41 -24.38 -86.06
CA GLN A 49 -11.17 -23.98 -84.67
C GLN A 49 -12.03 -24.75 -83.66
N LEU A 50 -11.61 -24.79 -82.41
CA LEU A 50 -12.39 -25.33 -81.29
C LEU A 50 -13.45 -24.31 -80.82
N VAL A 51 -14.57 -24.79 -80.29
CA VAL A 51 -15.57 -23.93 -79.62
C VAL A 51 -15.28 -23.86 -78.12
N THR A 52 -15.49 -22.70 -77.50
CA THR A 52 -15.27 -22.54 -76.06
C THR A 52 -16.33 -23.30 -75.28
N ARG A 53 -15.93 -24.05 -74.23
CA ARG A 53 -16.90 -24.73 -73.35
C ARG A 53 -17.76 -23.72 -72.59
N PRO A 54 -19.10 -23.80 -72.64
CA PRO A 54 -19.96 -22.93 -71.84
C PRO A 54 -20.02 -23.40 -70.38
N VAL A 55 -20.57 -22.55 -69.50
CA VAL A 55 -20.88 -22.94 -68.12
C VAL A 55 -21.93 -24.06 -68.14
N ASP A 56 -21.73 -25.08 -67.31
CA ASP A 56 -22.64 -26.21 -67.23
C ASP A 56 -24.08 -25.74 -66.89
N PRO A 57 -25.09 -26.12 -67.68
CA PRO A 57 -26.44 -25.63 -67.54
C PRO A 57 -27.04 -26.16 -66.23
N LYS A 58 -27.83 -25.31 -65.56
CA LYS A 58 -28.59 -25.70 -64.37
C LYS A 58 -29.97 -26.21 -64.76
N ASN A 59 -30.42 -27.25 -64.08
CA ASN A 59 -31.78 -27.76 -64.10
C ASN A 59 -32.31 -27.79 -62.66
N GLN A 60 -33.60 -27.48 -62.45
CA GLN A 60 -34.19 -27.35 -61.12
C GLN A 60 -34.26 -28.69 -60.37
N ASP A 61 -34.44 -29.80 -61.10
CA ASP A 61 -34.78 -31.10 -60.52
C ASP A 61 -33.72 -32.18 -60.78
N LEU A 62 -32.74 -31.89 -61.66
CA LEU A 62 -31.71 -32.83 -62.10
C LEU A 62 -30.30 -32.25 -61.97
N VAL A 63 -29.29 -33.11 -61.84
CA VAL A 63 -27.87 -32.75 -61.77
C VAL A 63 -27.22 -32.90 -63.14
N PHE A 64 -26.53 -31.86 -63.62
CA PHE A 64 -25.81 -31.91 -64.91
C PHE A 64 -24.74 -33.01 -64.89
N ASP A 65 -24.71 -33.83 -65.95
CA ASP A 65 -23.79 -34.95 -66.12
C ASP A 65 -22.66 -34.56 -67.09
N ASN A 66 -22.97 -34.35 -68.37
CA ASN A 66 -21.96 -33.99 -69.39
C ASN A 66 -22.59 -33.46 -70.70
N TRP A 67 -21.73 -33.02 -71.63
CA TRP A 67 -22.06 -32.61 -73.00
C TRP A 67 -21.80 -33.74 -74.01
N TYR A 68 -22.62 -33.83 -75.05
CA TYR A 68 -22.61 -34.92 -76.04
C TYR A 68 -22.78 -34.42 -77.48
N LYS A 69 -22.29 -35.21 -78.45
CA LYS A 69 -22.38 -34.91 -79.88
C LYS A 69 -23.77 -35.08 -80.47
N ASP A 70 -24.62 -35.84 -79.79
CA ASP A 70 -25.89 -36.31 -80.31
C ASP A 70 -26.94 -36.38 -79.18
N PRO A 71 -28.23 -36.27 -79.52
CA PRO A 71 -29.31 -36.24 -78.54
C PRO A 71 -29.54 -37.58 -77.82
N ASN A 72 -28.96 -38.69 -78.29
CA ASN A 72 -29.00 -39.97 -77.58
C ASN A 72 -27.83 -40.14 -76.60
N PHE A 73 -27.00 -39.11 -76.45
CA PHE A 73 -25.86 -39.06 -75.53
C PHE A 73 -24.85 -40.19 -75.78
N SER A 74 -24.66 -40.58 -77.05
CA SER A 74 -23.82 -41.73 -77.41
C SER A 74 -22.32 -41.41 -77.36
N VAL A 75 -21.93 -40.18 -77.68
CA VAL A 75 -20.53 -39.74 -77.66
C VAL A 75 -20.39 -38.43 -76.91
N VAL A 76 -19.56 -38.40 -75.87
CA VAL A 76 -19.25 -37.19 -75.11
C VAL A 76 -18.58 -36.16 -76.03
N TRP A 77 -19.07 -34.92 -76.01
CA TRP A 77 -18.42 -33.81 -76.69
C TRP A 77 -17.21 -33.35 -75.87
N LYS A 78 -16.04 -33.35 -76.50
CA LYS A 78 -14.79 -32.89 -75.92
C LYS A 78 -14.38 -31.58 -76.58
N PHE A 79 -14.58 -30.48 -75.86
CA PHE A 79 -14.31 -29.12 -76.34
C PHE A 79 -12.87 -28.91 -76.79
N GLU A 80 -11.94 -29.67 -76.22
CA GLU A 80 -10.51 -29.49 -76.46
C GLU A 80 -9.98 -30.37 -77.61
N GLU A 81 -10.82 -31.27 -78.15
CA GLU A 81 -10.42 -32.22 -79.21
C GLU A 81 -11.19 -32.01 -80.51
N PHE A 82 -12.45 -31.55 -80.46
CA PHE A 82 -13.31 -31.47 -81.64
C PHE A 82 -13.37 -30.07 -82.24
N VAL A 83 -12.77 -29.91 -83.42
CA VAL A 83 -12.84 -28.68 -84.22
C VAL A 83 -14.16 -28.58 -84.97
N ILE A 84 -14.59 -27.34 -85.22
CA ILE A 84 -15.81 -27.02 -85.95
C ILE A 84 -15.51 -26.98 -87.45
N THR A 85 -16.11 -27.88 -88.21
CA THR A 85 -15.97 -27.94 -89.69
C THR A 85 -17.29 -27.67 -90.42
N ASN A 86 -18.37 -27.49 -89.67
CA ASN A 86 -19.72 -27.19 -90.12
C ASN A 86 -20.55 -26.74 -88.91
N ASP A 87 -21.75 -26.20 -89.15
CA ASP A 87 -22.68 -25.86 -88.08
C ASP A 87 -22.95 -27.09 -87.20
N THR A 88 -22.85 -26.93 -85.87
CA THR A 88 -22.82 -28.02 -84.89
C THR A 88 -23.77 -27.77 -83.73
N THR A 89 -24.43 -28.81 -83.22
CA THR A 89 -25.23 -28.75 -82.00
C THR A 89 -24.66 -29.71 -80.95
N ILE A 90 -24.49 -29.23 -79.71
CA ILE A 90 -23.91 -29.98 -78.58
C ILE A 90 -24.99 -30.13 -77.49
N TYR A 91 -25.16 -31.34 -76.94
CA TYR A 91 -26.34 -31.73 -76.15
C TYR A 91 -25.99 -32.00 -74.68
N ALA A 92 -26.64 -31.35 -73.73
CA ALA A 92 -26.44 -31.59 -72.29
C ALA A 92 -27.25 -32.79 -71.78
N LYS A 93 -26.66 -33.61 -70.92
CA LYS A 93 -27.34 -34.68 -70.18
C LYS A 93 -27.44 -34.34 -68.69
N PHE A 94 -28.54 -34.73 -68.06
CA PHE A 94 -28.76 -34.60 -66.62
C PHE A 94 -29.16 -35.95 -65.98
N ASN A 95 -28.82 -36.15 -64.70
CA ASN A 95 -29.15 -37.33 -63.88
C ASN A 95 -30.01 -36.94 -62.66
N GLU A 96 -30.77 -37.88 -62.09
CA GLU A 96 -31.62 -37.65 -60.90
C GLU A 96 -30.81 -37.40 -59.60
N LYS A 97 -31.40 -36.65 -58.66
CA LYS A 97 -30.81 -36.30 -57.35
C LYS A 97 -31.25 -37.30 -56.27
N ILE A 98 -30.32 -38.03 -55.63
CA ILE A 98 -30.63 -38.92 -54.50
C ILE A 98 -30.69 -38.12 -53.18
N VAL A 99 -31.80 -38.24 -52.43
CA VAL A 99 -31.96 -37.65 -51.08
C VAL A 99 -32.08 -38.78 -50.06
N SER A 100 -31.21 -38.80 -49.05
CA SER A 100 -31.29 -39.74 -47.92
C SER A 100 -32.21 -39.20 -46.82
N GLU A 101 -33.09 -40.04 -46.27
CA GLU A 101 -33.96 -39.71 -45.14
C GLU A 101 -33.15 -39.42 -43.85
N LYS A 102 -33.63 -38.47 -43.03
CA LYS A 102 -33.03 -38.06 -41.76
C LYS A 102 -33.99 -38.25 -40.59
N VAL A 103 -33.43 -38.41 -39.39
CA VAL A 103 -34.12 -38.57 -38.09
C VAL A 103 -33.44 -37.70 -37.03
N SER A 104 -34.16 -37.28 -36.00
CA SER A 104 -33.68 -36.35 -34.97
C SER A 104 -33.45 -37.02 -33.61
N VAL A 105 -32.47 -36.51 -32.87
CA VAL A 105 -32.14 -36.91 -31.49
C VAL A 105 -32.20 -35.66 -30.63
N LYS A 106 -33.00 -35.71 -29.56
CA LYS A 106 -33.13 -34.62 -28.59
C LYS A 106 -32.59 -35.06 -27.24
N PHE A 107 -31.68 -34.28 -26.67
CA PHE A 107 -31.11 -34.47 -25.34
C PHE A 107 -31.79 -33.48 -24.37
N VAL A 108 -32.47 -34.00 -23.35
CA VAL A 108 -33.22 -33.19 -22.38
C VAL A 108 -32.88 -33.54 -20.93
N LEU A 109 -33.10 -32.60 -20.02
CA LEU A 109 -33.15 -32.87 -18.59
C LEU A 109 -34.51 -33.47 -18.19
N GLU A 110 -34.62 -33.99 -16.96
CA GLU A 110 -35.86 -34.59 -16.44
C GLU A 110 -37.06 -33.63 -16.41
N ASP A 111 -36.82 -32.32 -16.33
CA ASP A 111 -37.84 -31.27 -16.43
C ASP A 111 -38.24 -30.90 -17.87
N ASN A 112 -37.71 -31.63 -18.87
CA ASN A 112 -37.82 -31.39 -20.31
C ASN A 112 -37.04 -30.18 -20.85
N THR A 113 -36.12 -29.60 -20.08
CA THR A 113 -35.19 -28.59 -20.60
C THR A 113 -34.32 -29.20 -21.69
N ILE A 114 -34.31 -28.59 -22.88
CA ILE A 114 -33.55 -29.09 -24.04
C ILE A 114 -32.11 -28.62 -23.93
N ILE A 115 -31.18 -29.57 -23.85
CA ILE A 115 -29.74 -29.30 -23.85
C ILE A 115 -29.22 -29.21 -25.29
N GLN A 116 -29.64 -30.15 -26.14
CA GLN A 116 -29.15 -30.27 -27.51
C GLN A 116 -30.15 -31.01 -28.40
N GLU A 117 -30.22 -30.65 -29.69
CA GLU A 117 -31.01 -31.36 -30.71
C GLU A 117 -30.19 -31.48 -32.00
N LEU A 118 -30.09 -32.69 -32.55
CA LEU A 118 -29.24 -33.02 -33.69
C LEU A 118 -29.99 -33.89 -34.72
N GLU A 119 -29.61 -33.77 -35.99
CA GLU A 119 -30.13 -34.62 -37.08
C GLU A 119 -29.08 -35.63 -37.56
N TYR A 120 -29.52 -36.87 -37.79
CA TYR A 120 -28.70 -37.97 -38.27
C TYR A 120 -29.37 -38.65 -39.47
N SER A 121 -28.59 -39.30 -40.33
CA SER A 121 -29.13 -40.12 -41.42
C SER A 121 -29.89 -41.33 -40.86
N LEU A 122 -30.99 -41.75 -41.49
CA LEU A 122 -31.70 -42.95 -41.09
C LEU A 122 -30.78 -44.19 -41.11
N ASN A 123 -30.86 -45.03 -40.07
CA ASN A 123 -30.01 -46.20 -39.84
C ASN A 123 -28.53 -45.89 -39.54
N SER A 124 -28.21 -44.70 -39.01
CA SER A 124 -26.87 -44.37 -38.51
C SER A 124 -26.77 -44.49 -36.98
N LYS A 125 -25.55 -44.48 -36.43
CA LYS A 125 -25.29 -44.40 -34.99
C LYS A 125 -25.22 -42.94 -34.54
N ILE A 126 -25.48 -42.70 -33.26
CA ILE A 126 -25.39 -41.37 -32.62
C ILE A 126 -24.00 -41.23 -31.97
N ASP A 127 -23.39 -40.05 -32.08
CA ASP A 127 -22.18 -39.72 -31.34
C ASP A 127 -22.50 -39.46 -29.85
N ILE A 128 -21.67 -39.96 -28.95
CA ILE A 128 -21.85 -39.75 -27.50
C ILE A 128 -21.72 -38.24 -27.21
N PRO A 129 -22.74 -37.58 -26.60
CA PRO A 129 -22.66 -36.17 -26.26
C PRO A 129 -21.75 -35.95 -25.04
N LEU A 130 -21.37 -34.69 -24.81
CA LEU A 130 -20.69 -34.32 -23.56
C LEU A 130 -21.66 -34.49 -22.37
N GLU A 131 -21.16 -35.01 -21.25
CA GLU A 131 -21.93 -35.16 -20.03
C GLU A 131 -22.37 -33.79 -19.49
N PRO A 132 -23.66 -33.58 -19.20
CA PRO A 132 -24.15 -32.35 -18.60
C PRO A 132 -23.68 -32.25 -17.13
N VAL A 133 -23.32 -31.04 -16.70
CA VAL A 133 -22.89 -30.76 -15.32
C VAL A 133 -24.02 -30.07 -14.56
N LYS A 134 -24.33 -30.56 -13.36
CA LYS A 134 -25.31 -29.98 -12.44
C LYS A 134 -24.72 -29.97 -11.03
N GLU A 135 -24.57 -28.79 -10.44
CA GLU A 135 -23.95 -28.60 -9.11
C GLU A 135 -24.70 -29.38 -8.02
N GLY A 136 -23.98 -30.17 -7.20
CA GLY A 136 -24.54 -31.05 -6.17
C GLY A 136 -25.11 -32.37 -6.70
N PHE A 137 -24.84 -32.74 -7.95
CA PHE A 137 -25.35 -33.96 -8.56
C PHE A 137 -24.32 -34.66 -9.45
N ILE A 138 -24.34 -35.99 -9.44
CA ILE A 138 -23.55 -36.90 -10.31
C ILE A 138 -24.40 -37.29 -11.52
N PHE A 139 -23.87 -37.20 -12.74
CA PHE A 139 -24.55 -37.62 -13.97
C PHE A 139 -24.47 -39.15 -14.14
N GLU A 140 -25.63 -39.82 -14.22
CA GLU A 140 -25.74 -41.28 -14.31
C GLU A 140 -25.82 -41.80 -15.74
N GLY A 141 -26.13 -40.93 -16.71
CA GLY A 141 -26.24 -41.30 -18.12
C GLY A 141 -27.51 -40.80 -18.80
N TRP A 142 -27.64 -41.17 -20.08
CA TRP A 142 -28.77 -40.82 -20.94
C TRP A 142 -29.77 -41.98 -21.03
N PHE A 143 -31.05 -41.70 -20.82
CA PHE A 143 -32.10 -42.71 -20.76
C PHE A 143 -33.15 -42.51 -21.86
N LEU A 144 -33.54 -43.59 -22.52
CA LEU A 144 -34.69 -43.63 -23.43
C LEU A 144 -35.80 -44.47 -22.78
N ASN A 145 -36.98 -43.89 -22.59
CA ASN A 145 -38.13 -44.57 -21.96
C ASN A 145 -37.79 -45.20 -20.59
N GLY A 146 -36.94 -44.55 -19.80
CA GLY A 146 -36.54 -45.01 -18.46
C GLY A 146 -35.47 -46.10 -18.44
N LYS A 147 -34.93 -46.51 -19.59
CA LYS A 147 -33.78 -47.43 -19.70
C LYS A 147 -32.56 -46.69 -20.23
N GLU A 148 -31.38 -46.98 -19.68
CA GLU A 148 -30.12 -46.40 -20.16
C GLU A 148 -29.92 -46.70 -21.65
N TYR A 149 -29.52 -45.68 -22.40
CA TYR A 149 -29.43 -45.72 -23.85
C TYR A 149 -28.06 -46.23 -24.30
N ASP A 150 -28.05 -47.29 -25.11
CA ASP A 150 -26.84 -47.80 -25.75
C ASP A 150 -26.59 -47.07 -27.07
N PHE A 151 -25.55 -46.23 -27.10
CA PHE A 151 -25.11 -45.46 -28.27
C PHE A 151 -24.64 -46.32 -29.46
N ASN A 152 -24.51 -47.64 -29.29
CA ASN A 152 -24.29 -48.55 -30.42
C ASN A 152 -25.57 -48.89 -31.21
N THR A 153 -26.74 -48.50 -30.71
CA THR A 153 -28.04 -48.73 -31.36
C THR A 153 -28.19 -47.88 -32.63
N LEU A 154 -28.68 -48.49 -33.72
CA LEU A 154 -28.98 -47.76 -34.95
C LEU A 154 -30.25 -46.93 -34.80
N LEU A 155 -30.19 -45.68 -35.24
CA LEU A 155 -31.28 -44.74 -35.17
C LEU A 155 -32.28 -44.98 -36.32
N THR A 156 -33.47 -45.47 -35.98
CA THR A 156 -34.53 -45.85 -36.95
C THR A 156 -35.75 -44.92 -36.90
N ASN A 157 -35.81 -44.01 -35.92
CA ASN A 157 -36.87 -43.02 -35.73
C ASN A 157 -36.33 -41.86 -34.88
N ASN A 158 -37.11 -40.80 -34.71
CA ASN A 158 -36.76 -39.72 -33.78
C ASN A 158 -36.74 -40.23 -32.34
N VAL A 159 -35.73 -39.84 -31.55
CA VAL A 159 -35.60 -40.24 -30.13
C VAL A 159 -35.38 -39.02 -29.24
N THR A 160 -35.83 -39.13 -28.00
CA THR A 160 -35.55 -38.15 -26.94
C THR A 160 -34.89 -38.86 -25.78
N LEU A 161 -33.66 -38.46 -25.46
CA LEU A 161 -32.84 -39.00 -24.39
C LEU A 161 -32.89 -38.06 -23.19
N VAL A 162 -33.20 -38.59 -22.03
CA VAL A 162 -33.33 -37.85 -20.77
C VAL A 162 -32.07 -38.09 -19.93
N GLY A 163 -31.38 -37.02 -19.54
CA GLY A 163 -30.21 -37.09 -18.67
C GLY A 163 -30.64 -37.29 -17.22
N LYS A 164 -30.12 -38.34 -16.58
CA LYS A 164 -30.44 -38.67 -15.18
C LYS A 164 -29.30 -38.30 -14.26
N PHE A 165 -29.63 -37.85 -13.07
CA PHE A 165 -28.68 -37.42 -12.06
C PHE A 165 -29.00 -38.05 -10.70
N THR A 166 -27.97 -38.27 -9.89
CA THR A 166 -28.08 -38.64 -8.47
C THR A 166 -27.50 -37.51 -7.61
N GLU A 167 -28.07 -37.21 -6.45
CA GLU A 167 -27.51 -36.22 -5.53
C GLU A 167 -26.11 -36.63 -5.07
N GLU A 168 -25.19 -35.67 -5.02
CA GLU A 168 -23.86 -35.86 -4.45
C GLU A 168 -23.96 -35.71 -2.92
N GLU A 169 -23.74 -36.80 -2.18
CA GLU A 169 -23.72 -36.75 -0.72
C GLU A 169 -22.44 -36.06 -0.24
N VAL A 170 -22.55 -34.78 0.11
CA VAL A 170 -21.46 -34.03 0.75
C VAL A 170 -21.57 -34.20 2.26
N VAL A 171 -20.64 -34.96 2.84
CA VAL A 171 -20.48 -35.04 4.29
C VAL A 171 -19.75 -33.79 4.75
N SER A 172 -20.37 -33.01 5.64
CA SER A 172 -19.77 -31.82 6.24
C SER A 172 -19.88 -31.87 7.76
N PHE A 173 -18.93 -31.22 8.43
CA PHE A 173 -18.83 -31.13 9.88
C PHE A 173 -18.83 -29.68 10.32
N VAL A 174 -19.40 -29.42 11.50
CA VAL A 174 -19.49 -28.10 12.11
C VAL A 174 -18.50 -27.99 13.26
N ILE A 175 -17.66 -26.96 13.20
CA ILE A 175 -16.73 -26.58 14.28
C ILE A 175 -17.34 -25.39 15.01
N THR A 176 -17.69 -25.57 16.29
CA THR A 176 -18.22 -24.51 17.16
C THR A 176 -17.11 -23.94 18.04
N LEU A 177 -17.02 -22.62 18.13
CA LEU A 177 -15.99 -21.88 18.86
C LEU A 177 -16.58 -21.18 20.09
N GLU A 178 -16.28 -21.71 21.27
CA GLU A 178 -16.65 -21.14 22.55
C GLU A 178 -15.60 -20.14 23.02
N LEU A 179 -15.95 -18.85 22.99
CA LEU A 179 -14.99 -17.76 23.15
C LEU A 179 -14.53 -17.50 24.58
N ASN A 180 -15.18 -18.07 25.61
CA ASN A 180 -14.79 -17.92 27.03
C ASN A 180 -14.40 -16.49 27.45
N GLY A 181 -15.18 -15.49 26.98
CA GLY A 181 -15.00 -14.08 27.31
C GLY A 181 -14.30 -13.23 26.25
N GLY A 182 -13.69 -13.83 25.23
CA GLY A 182 -13.19 -13.10 24.06
C GLY A 182 -14.29 -12.69 23.08
N ASN A 183 -13.89 -12.14 21.94
CA ASN A 183 -14.80 -11.69 20.88
C ASN A 183 -14.33 -12.17 19.49
N LEU A 184 -15.28 -12.58 18.63
CA LEU A 184 -15.06 -13.00 17.26
C LEU A 184 -16.36 -12.83 16.45
N ASP A 185 -16.26 -12.39 15.20
CA ASP A 185 -17.43 -12.12 14.34
C ASP A 185 -18.22 -13.40 13.97
N GLU A 186 -17.51 -14.51 13.73
CA GLU A 186 -18.10 -15.82 13.41
C GLU A 186 -17.60 -16.89 14.38
N THR A 187 -18.51 -17.57 15.06
CA THR A 187 -18.19 -18.61 16.06
C THR A 187 -18.44 -20.02 15.56
N THR A 188 -18.70 -20.20 14.27
CA THR A 188 -18.93 -21.51 13.66
C THR A 188 -18.27 -21.61 12.30
N LEU A 189 -17.62 -22.74 12.00
CA LEU A 189 -17.11 -23.07 10.68
C LEU A 189 -17.76 -24.36 10.19
N THR A 190 -18.14 -24.42 8.91
CA THR A 190 -18.60 -25.65 8.24
C THR A 190 -17.52 -26.10 7.27
N VAL A 191 -17.09 -27.36 7.36
CA VAL A 191 -15.99 -27.92 6.55
C VAL A 191 -16.41 -29.26 5.96
N ASN A 192 -16.07 -29.54 4.70
CA ASN A 192 -16.37 -30.84 4.11
C ASN A 192 -15.40 -31.92 4.60
N GLU A 193 -15.82 -33.18 4.57
CA GLU A 193 -14.98 -34.31 4.96
C GLU A 193 -13.66 -34.33 4.16
N GLY A 194 -12.53 -34.37 4.88
CA GLY A 194 -11.19 -34.39 4.29
C GLY A 194 -10.63 -33.02 3.86
N GLU A 195 -11.41 -31.94 3.91
CA GLU A 195 -10.90 -30.59 3.67
C GLU A 195 -10.08 -30.07 4.86
N THR A 196 -9.05 -29.28 4.55
CA THR A 196 -8.27 -28.60 5.58
C THR A 196 -8.89 -27.26 5.95
N PHE A 197 -8.82 -26.89 7.23
CA PHE A 197 -9.29 -25.60 7.73
C PHE A 197 -8.25 -24.91 8.61
N THR A 198 -8.48 -23.62 8.88
CA THR A 198 -7.69 -22.82 9.82
C THR A 198 -8.61 -22.25 10.88
N LEU A 199 -8.14 -22.20 12.13
CA LEU A 199 -8.90 -21.63 13.22
C LEU A 199 -8.59 -20.14 13.36
N PRO A 200 -9.62 -19.28 13.51
CA PRO A 200 -9.41 -17.86 13.74
C PRO A 200 -8.79 -17.60 15.11
N THR A 201 -8.12 -16.46 15.25
CA THR A 201 -7.65 -15.95 16.54
C THR A 201 -8.68 -14.97 17.09
N PRO A 202 -9.35 -15.26 18.22
CA PRO A 202 -10.33 -14.34 18.79
C PRO A 202 -9.63 -13.12 19.40
N ILE A 203 -10.35 -12.01 19.48
CA ILE A 203 -9.97 -10.87 20.33
C ILE A 203 -10.07 -11.35 21.78
N HIS A 204 -8.99 -11.19 22.54
CA HIS A 204 -8.94 -11.62 23.93
C HIS A 204 -9.57 -10.59 24.88
N PRO A 205 -10.06 -11.00 26.06
CA PRO A 205 -10.43 -10.07 27.13
C PRO A 205 -9.27 -9.13 27.50
N LEU A 206 -9.60 -7.93 27.99
CA LEU A 206 -8.60 -7.00 28.50
C LEU A 206 -7.79 -7.64 29.65
N GLY A 207 -6.46 -7.58 29.58
CA GLY A 207 -5.56 -8.17 30.59
C GLY A 207 -5.26 -9.65 30.41
N PHE A 208 -5.58 -10.24 29.26
CA PHE A 208 -5.33 -11.66 28.97
C PHE A 208 -4.77 -11.86 27.56
N ILE A 209 -3.99 -12.91 27.34
CA ILE A 209 -3.47 -13.35 26.03
C ILE A 209 -4.14 -14.64 25.59
N PHE A 210 -4.50 -14.77 24.30
CA PHE A 210 -5.05 -16.01 23.74
C PHE A 210 -3.95 -17.06 23.55
N ILE A 211 -4.08 -18.24 24.19
CA ILE A 211 -3.04 -19.29 24.17
C ILE A 211 -3.40 -20.50 23.30
N GLY A 212 -4.59 -20.49 22.71
CA GLY A 212 -5.05 -21.47 21.73
C GLY A 212 -6.46 -22.00 22.00
N TRP A 213 -6.90 -22.83 21.07
CA TRP A 213 -8.15 -23.59 21.14
C TRP A 213 -7.94 -24.94 21.82
N PHE A 214 -8.88 -25.34 22.66
CA PHE A 214 -8.81 -26.58 23.44
C PHE A 214 -10.09 -27.39 23.27
N ASP A 215 -9.96 -28.71 23.32
CA ASP A 215 -11.13 -29.60 23.35
C ASP A 215 -11.81 -29.62 24.73
N SER A 216 -12.93 -30.36 24.84
CA SER A 216 -13.66 -30.54 26.10
C SER A 216 -12.84 -31.23 27.20
N ASN A 217 -11.78 -31.94 26.84
CA ASN A 217 -10.85 -32.60 27.77
C ASN A 217 -9.67 -31.70 28.15
N ASN A 218 -9.72 -30.42 27.78
CA ASN A 218 -8.71 -29.43 28.13
C ASN A 218 -7.36 -29.66 27.43
N VAL A 219 -7.34 -30.37 26.30
CA VAL A 219 -6.17 -30.64 25.45
C VAL A 219 -6.10 -29.63 24.31
N LYS A 220 -4.91 -29.09 24.03
CA LYS A 220 -4.72 -28.09 22.96
C LYS A 220 -4.99 -28.72 21.59
N PHE A 221 -5.94 -28.15 20.86
CA PHE A 221 -6.32 -28.61 19.54
C PHE A 221 -5.37 -28.03 18.48
N ASN A 222 -4.69 -28.91 17.74
CA ASN A 222 -3.72 -28.53 16.69
C ASN A 222 -3.99 -29.25 15.36
N GLN A 223 -5.18 -29.84 15.19
CA GLN A 223 -5.54 -30.54 13.96
C GLN A 223 -6.09 -29.54 12.93
N THR A 224 -5.94 -29.86 11.65
CA THR A 224 -6.42 -29.03 10.52
C THR A 224 -7.50 -29.73 9.69
N VAL A 225 -7.94 -30.91 10.11
CA VAL A 225 -9.00 -31.71 9.48
C VAL A 225 -9.89 -32.26 10.60
N THR A 226 -11.15 -32.55 10.30
CA THR A 226 -12.07 -33.21 11.24
C THR A 226 -12.98 -34.19 10.49
N ASN A 227 -13.40 -35.25 11.20
CA ASN A 227 -14.32 -36.27 10.72
C ASN A 227 -15.59 -36.34 11.58
N GLU A 228 -15.80 -35.32 12.43
CA GLU A 228 -16.98 -35.16 13.29
C GLU A 228 -17.19 -33.68 13.63
N ASP A 229 -18.37 -33.35 14.16
CA ASP A 229 -18.63 -32.03 14.73
C ASP A 229 -17.79 -31.85 16.00
N ILE A 230 -17.14 -30.69 16.14
CA ILE A 230 -16.25 -30.41 17.28
C ILE A 230 -16.63 -29.08 17.92
N THR A 231 -16.64 -29.03 19.25
CA THR A 231 -16.67 -27.77 20.01
C THR A 231 -15.29 -27.49 20.60
N LEU A 232 -14.74 -26.32 20.30
CA LEU A 232 -13.44 -25.86 20.78
C LEU A 232 -13.60 -24.65 21.70
N PHE A 233 -12.83 -24.64 22.77
CA PHE A 233 -12.88 -23.63 23.82
C PHE A 233 -11.65 -22.75 23.74
N ALA A 234 -11.84 -21.45 23.61
CA ALA A 234 -10.76 -20.48 23.67
C ALA A 234 -10.18 -20.49 25.09
N LYS A 235 -8.85 -20.48 25.18
CA LYS A 235 -8.18 -20.27 26.46
C LYS A 235 -7.32 -19.04 26.44
N TYR A 236 -7.27 -18.43 27.61
CA TYR A 236 -6.47 -17.26 27.85
C TYR A 236 -5.57 -17.43 29.07
N GLN A 237 -4.42 -16.74 29.04
CA GLN A 237 -3.50 -16.61 30.16
C GLN A 237 -3.48 -15.13 30.57
N ASP A 238 -3.42 -14.84 31.87
CA ASP A 238 -3.33 -13.47 32.37
C ASP A 238 -2.05 -12.79 31.85
N ALA A 239 -2.18 -11.61 31.26
CA ALA A 239 -1.07 -10.83 30.71
C ALA A 239 -0.08 -10.41 31.81
N ASN A 240 -0.54 -10.37 33.07
CA ASN A 240 0.27 -10.00 34.24
C ASN A 240 1.09 -11.16 34.82
N VAL A 241 1.16 -12.33 34.17
CA VAL A 241 2.05 -13.43 34.60
C VAL A 241 3.52 -13.11 34.35
N ASN A 242 3.83 -12.04 33.61
CA ASN A 242 5.16 -11.46 33.58
C ASN A 242 5.29 -10.47 34.76
N ASN A 243 5.86 -10.95 35.87
CA ASN A 243 6.28 -10.13 37.02
C ASN A 243 7.41 -9.16 36.63
N TYR A 244 7.13 -8.15 35.81
CA TYR A 244 8.06 -7.03 35.69
C TYR A 244 8.10 -6.31 37.03
N ASN A 245 9.26 -6.23 37.64
CA ASN A 245 9.46 -5.34 38.78
C ASN A 245 9.52 -3.92 38.24
N TYR A 246 8.48 -3.13 38.49
CA TYR A 246 8.44 -1.73 38.09
C TYR A 246 7.93 -0.83 39.21
N SER A 247 8.31 0.44 39.13
CA SER A 247 7.76 1.52 39.93
C SER A 247 7.41 2.70 39.03
N PHE A 248 6.44 3.51 39.44
CA PHE A 248 6.06 4.70 38.70
C PHE A 248 5.63 5.80 39.65
N GLY A 249 5.63 7.02 39.13
CA GLY A 249 5.11 8.18 39.82
C GLY A 249 4.98 9.37 38.89
N THR A 250 4.69 10.52 39.48
CA THR A 250 4.45 11.75 38.74
C THR A 250 5.27 12.89 39.33
N TYR A 251 5.75 13.75 38.45
CA TYR A 251 6.05 15.15 38.78
C TYR A 251 4.91 16.01 38.20
N PRO A 252 4.84 17.31 38.53
CA PRO A 252 3.93 18.17 37.79
C PRO A 252 4.25 18.07 36.28
N GLU A 253 3.21 17.82 35.48
CA GLU A 253 3.28 17.78 34.01
C GLU A 253 4.19 16.69 33.43
N ALA A 254 4.49 15.65 34.24
CA ALA A 254 5.30 14.52 33.83
C ALA A 254 5.00 13.22 34.59
N ILE A 255 5.25 12.09 33.92
CA ILE A 255 5.21 10.73 34.47
C ILE A 255 6.62 10.15 34.38
N TRP A 256 7.05 9.46 35.44
CA TRP A 256 8.25 8.63 35.41
C TRP A 256 7.90 7.18 35.70
N ILE A 257 8.56 6.26 35.02
CA ILE A 257 8.44 4.81 35.23
C ILE A 257 9.85 4.23 35.25
N GLU A 258 10.14 3.37 36.22
CA GLU A 258 11.37 2.59 36.29
C GLU A 258 11.03 1.09 36.23
N ILE A 259 11.71 0.37 35.36
CA ILE A 259 11.60 -1.09 35.22
C ILE A 259 12.95 -1.69 35.61
N GLU A 260 12.98 -2.65 36.52
CA GLU A 260 14.20 -3.30 37.05
C GLU A 260 14.80 -4.35 36.09
N GLU A 261 14.86 -4.04 34.79
CA GLU A 261 15.46 -4.87 33.75
C GLU A 261 16.14 -4.00 32.68
N ASP A 262 17.18 -4.55 32.04
CA ASP A 262 17.80 -4.00 30.83
C ASP A 262 17.01 -4.51 29.62
N ASN A 263 16.00 -3.75 29.19
CA ASN A 263 15.16 -4.09 28.05
C ASN A 263 15.43 -3.09 26.93
N SER A 264 16.33 -3.46 26.01
CA SER A 264 16.76 -2.61 24.90
C SER A 264 15.72 -2.44 23.78
N GLU A 265 14.63 -3.21 23.81
CA GLU A 265 13.59 -3.24 22.76
C GLU A 265 12.20 -2.94 23.35
N ILE A 266 12.03 -1.78 24.00
CA ILE A 266 10.72 -1.34 24.46
C ILE A 266 10.12 -0.22 23.61
N GLU A 267 8.81 -0.31 23.38
CA GLU A 267 8.01 0.80 22.86
C GLU A 267 7.05 1.28 23.95
N VAL A 268 7.00 2.58 24.17
CA VAL A 268 6.14 3.18 25.19
C VAL A 268 5.14 4.10 24.55
N PHE A 269 3.91 4.00 25.03
CA PHE A 269 2.80 4.81 24.58
C PHE A 269 2.03 5.35 25.78
N TYR A 270 1.40 6.50 25.63
CA TYR A 270 0.56 7.09 26.66
C TYR A 270 -0.69 7.74 26.07
N LYS A 271 -1.71 7.90 26.89
CA LYS A 271 -2.91 8.67 26.56
C LYS A 271 -3.51 9.25 27.82
N LEU A 272 -4.27 10.33 27.69
CA LEU A 272 -5.28 10.65 28.70
C LEU A 272 -6.22 9.46 28.81
N SER A 273 -6.56 9.04 30.03
CA SER A 273 -7.35 7.82 30.26
C SER A 273 -8.74 7.89 29.62
N GLU A 274 -9.30 9.09 29.48
CA GLU A 274 -10.58 9.33 28.80
C GLU A 274 -10.50 9.23 27.27
N ASN A 275 -9.29 9.28 26.70
CA ASN A 275 -9.09 9.17 25.26
C ASN A 275 -8.97 7.71 24.83
N GLU A 276 -9.21 7.45 23.55
CA GLU A 276 -9.07 6.11 22.96
C GLU A 276 -7.67 5.87 22.38
N THR A 277 -7.05 6.91 21.81
CA THR A 277 -5.81 6.80 21.04
C THR A 277 -4.56 7.03 21.90
N TYR A 278 -3.61 6.13 21.74
CA TYR A 278 -2.27 6.20 22.33
C TYR A 278 -1.31 7.03 21.48
N ILE A 279 -0.49 7.85 22.14
CA ILE A 279 0.62 8.63 21.57
C ILE A 279 1.92 7.90 21.91
N LYS A 280 2.80 7.73 20.93
CA LYS A 280 4.12 7.12 21.14
C LYS A 280 5.03 8.10 21.89
N VAL A 281 5.76 7.60 22.88
CA VAL A 281 6.80 8.34 23.59
C VAL A 281 8.06 8.38 22.71
N ASP A 282 8.71 9.54 22.65
CA ASP A 282 9.99 9.68 21.95
C ASP A 282 11.05 8.76 22.57
N SER A 283 11.84 8.11 21.71
CA SER A 283 12.85 7.13 22.13
C SER A 283 13.88 7.69 23.13
N GLU A 284 14.22 8.97 22.99
CA GLU A 284 15.20 9.68 23.81
C GLU A 284 14.74 9.85 25.26
N LEU A 285 13.43 9.73 25.52
CA LEU A 285 12.85 9.75 26.85
C LEU A 285 12.84 8.38 27.55
N ILE A 286 13.29 7.34 26.82
CA ILE A 286 13.45 5.97 27.30
C ILE A 286 14.94 5.72 27.52
N ILE A 287 15.38 5.85 28.77
CA ILE A 287 16.79 5.77 29.16
C ILE A 287 17.09 4.36 29.66
N ILE A 288 17.82 3.59 28.85
CA ILE A 288 18.24 2.23 29.19
C ILE A 288 19.55 2.29 29.97
N GLY A 289 19.52 1.82 31.22
CA GLY A 289 20.69 1.69 32.08
C GLY A 289 21.02 0.21 32.36
N PRO A 290 22.20 -0.09 32.93
CA PRO A 290 22.72 -1.45 33.05
C PRO A 290 21.87 -2.45 33.86
N SER A 291 20.93 -1.95 34.66
CA SER A 291 20.04 -2.77 35.50
C SER A 291 18.64 -2.18 35.62
N LYS A 292 18.34 -1.12 34.86
CA LYS A 292 17.06 -0.44 34.92
C LYS A 292 16.78 0.35 33.66
N THR A 293 15.53 0.36 33.23
CA THR A 293 15.05 1.24 32.17
C THR A 293 14.17 2.32 32.78
N THR A 294 14.48 3.60 32.48
CA THR A 294 13.73 4.76 33.00
C THR A 294 13.00 5.45 31.87
N ILE A 295 11.69 5.62 32.00
CA ILE A 295 10.83 6.28 31.03
C ILE A 295 10.39 7.61 31.62
N ASN A 296 10.54 8.70 30.88
CA ASN A 296 10.17 10.05 31.32
C ASN A 296 9.20 10.70 30.33
N ILE A 297 7.90 10.63 30.60
CA ILE A 297 6.88 11.23 29.75
C ILE A 297 6.65 12.65 30.25
N VAL A 298 7.04 13.66 29.47
CA VAL A 298 7.06 15.08 29.88
C VAL A 298 6.20 15.94 28.96
N GLY A 299 5.78 17.12 29.44
CA GLY A 299 4.95 18.02 28.66
C GLY A 299 3.48 17.60 28.63
N LEU A 300 3.00 17.05 29.76
CA LEU A 300 1.63 16.56 29.93
C LEU A 300 0.76 17.66 30.53
N SER A 301 -0.50 17.72 30.09
CA SER A 301 -1.51 18.48 30.81
C SER A 301 -1.93 17.78 32.10
N MET A 302 -2.62 18.50 33.00
CA MET A 302 -3.19 17.85 34.18
C MET A 302 -4.29 16.87 33.77
N GLY A 303 -4.33 15.70 34.41
CA GLY A 303 -5.31 14.67 34.08
C GLY A 303 -4.91 13.29 34.57
N HIS A 304 -5.74 12.30 34.26
CA HIS A 304 -5.42 10.89 34.48
C HIS A 304 -4.92 10.30 33.17
N TYR A 305 -3.83 9.53 33.24
CA TYR A 305 -3.18 8.95 32.08
C TYR A 305 -3.08 7.44 32.19
N ASP A 306 -3.20 6.78 31.04
CA ASP A 306 -2.85 5.37 30.89
C ASP A 306 -1.54 5.29 30.10
N VAL A 307 -0.62 4.45 30.55
CA VAL A 307 0.67 4.19 29.89
C VAL A 307 0.74 2.73 29.52
N LYS A 308 1.06 2.46 28.26
CA LYS A 308 1.28 1.12 27.70
C LYS A 308 2.75 0.96 27.33
N ILE A 309 3.37 -0.11 27.79
CA ILE A 309 4.75 -0.47 27.53
C ILE A 309 4.75 -1.82 26.83
N ILE A 310 5.36 -1.90 25.66
CA ILE A 310 5.49 -3.11 24.86
C ILE A 310 6.96 -3.53 24.95
N PHE A 311 7.24 -4.73 25.47
CA PHE A 311 8.61 -5.25 25.65
C PHE A 311 9.11 -6.09 24.48
N ASN A 312 8.18 -6.64 23.72
CA ASN A 312 8.36 -7.38 22.46
C ASN A 312 6.96 -7.50 21.79
N GLU A 313 6.86 -8.09 20.61
CA GLU A 313 5.58 -8.20 19.86
C GLU A 313 4.44 -8.93 20.59
N VAL A 314 4.67 -9.49 21.79
CA VAL A 314 3.72 -10.35 22.50
C VAL A 314 3.46 -9.90 23.96
N ASN A 315 4.40 -9.19 24.59
CA ASN A 315 4.33 -8.81 26.01
C ASN A 315 4.06 -7.31 26.16
N GLU A 316 2.96 -6.96 26.81
CA GLU A 316 2.62 -5.58 27.18
C GLU A 316 2.36 -5.43 28.69
N LEU A 317 2.67 -4.24 29.21
CA LEU A 317 2.32 -3.75 30.53
C LEU A 317 1.48 -2.48 30.36
N VAL A 318 0.31 -2.44 30.99
CA VAL A 318 -0.55 -1.24 31.01
C VAL A 318 -0.73 -0.74 32.44
N ILE A 319 -0.35 0.51 32.67
CA ILE A 319 -0.51 1.22 33.94
C ILE A 319 -1.61 2.27 33.74
N ASN A 320 -2.75 2.12 34.42
CA ASN A 320 -3.92 2.96 34.21
C ASN A 320 -4.08 4.04 35.30
N GLN A 321 -4.78 5.12 34.97
CA GLN A 321 -5.24 6.16 35.91
C GLN A 321 -4.11 6.85 36.70
N ILE A 322 -2.96 7.09 36.06
CA ILE A 322 -1.85 7.84 36.66
C ILE A 322 -2.25 9.32 36.74
N ASN A 323 -2.35 9.88 37.94
CA ASN A 323 -2.80 11.25 38.17
C ASN A 323 -1.66 12.29 38.03
N VAL A 324 -1.65 13.04 36.93
CA VAL A 324 -0.71 14.11 36.63
C VAL A 324 -1.29 15.45 37.07
N LYS A 325 -0.48 16.24 37.80
CA LYS A 325 -0.84 17.59 38.28
C LYS A 325 -0.18 18.66 37.42
N ALA A 326 -0.76 19.86 37.36
CA ALA A 326 -0.11 21.02 36.75
C ALA A 326 0.92 21.68 37.67
N HIS A 327 1.88 22.40 37.07
CA HIS A 327 2.72 23.36 37.78
C HIS A 327 1.90 24.55 38.30
N ASP A 328 2.36 25.13 39.41
CA ASP A 328 1.84 26.39 39.91
C ASP A 328 2.37 27.57 39.07
N ARG A 329 1.45 28.25 38.39
CA ARG A 329 1.71 29.40 37.51
C ARG A 329 1.31 30.73 38.15
N SER A 330 1.17 30.81 39.48
CA SER A 330 0.81 32.06 40.18
C SER A 330 1.91 33.13 40.21
N GLY A 331 3.13 32.79 39.77
CA GLY A 331 4.29 33.67 39.79
C GLY A 331 4.33 34.76 38.70
N TYR A 332 5.24 35.72 38.86
CA TYR A 332 5.39 36.89 37.98
C TYR A 332 5.63 36.56 36.50
N ALA A 333 6.19 35.38 36.19
CA ALA A 333 6.37 34.95 34.80
C ALA A 333 5.04 34.96 34.03
N HIS A 334 3.95 34.50 34.67
CA HIS A 334 2.61 34.35 34.07
C HIS A 334 1.65 35.50 34.42
N PHE A 335 2.08 36.48 35.22
CA PHE A 335 1.20 37.59 35.62
C PHE A 335 0.72 38.41 34.40
N ASN A 336 -0.59 38.44 34.17
CA ASN A 336 -1.25 39.03 33.00
C ASN A 336 -0.62 38.54 31.68
N TYR A 337 -0.28 37.25 31.61
CA TYR A 337 0.35 36.64 30.46
C TYR A 337 -0.11 35.19 30.33
N ASN A 338 -0.76 34.87 29.21
CA ASN A 338 -1.40 33.57 28.98
C ASN A 338 -0.87 32.84 27.73
N GLU A 339 0.22 33.34 27.13
CA GLU A 339 0.83 32.72 25.95
C GLU A 339 1.76 31.54 26.30
N GLY A 340 1.90 31.21 27.59
CA GLY A 340 2.86 30.21 28.06
C GLY A 340 4.32 30.66 27.96
N ILE A 341 5.16 30.13 28.87
CA ILE A 341 6.57 30.52 28.99
C ILE A 341 7.44 29.53 28.22
N GLY A 342 8.47 30.03 27.54
CA GLY A 342 9.36 29.18 26.75
C GLY A 342 8.60 28.44 25.65
N ALA A 343 8.86 27.15 25.55
CA ALA A 343 8.26 26.21 24.60
C ALA A 343 6.88 25.67 24.99
N TYR A 344 6.41 25.96 26.20
CA TYR A 344 5.21 25.32 26.76
C TYR A 344 4.02 26.28 26.87
N ASN A 345 2.82 25.71 26.74
CA ASN A 345 1.55 26.33 27.05
C ASN A 345 1.31 26.37 28.57
N ASP A 346 0.34 27.18 29.00
CA ASP A 346 -0.02 27.27 30.42
C ASP A 346 -0.75 26.03 30.97
N ASP A 347 -1.11 25.07 30.12
CA ASP A 347 -1.64 23.78 30.53
C ASP A 347 -0.56 22.71 30.74
N GLY A 348 0.69 22.99 30.36
CA GLY A 348 1.83 22.09 30.46
C GLY A 348 2.22 21.37 29.18
N THR A 349 1.42 21.48 28.13
CA THR A 349 1.73 20.90 26.81
C THR A 349 2.71 21.76 26.02
N LEU A 350 3.43 21.17 25.07
CA LEU A 350 4.25 21.93 24.12
C LEU A 350 3.36 22.80 23.22
N LYS A 351 3.86 23.97 22.83
CA LYS A 351 3.26 24.77 21.75
C LYS A 351 3.31 23.99 20.43
N ASP A 352 2.30 24.17 19.58
CA ASP A 352 2.15 23.41 18.33
C ASP A 352 3.36 23.50 17.39
N ASP A 353 4.06 24.63 17.38
CA ASP A 353 5.24 24.87 16.56
C ASP A 353 6.57 24.76 17.34
N ALA A 354 6.53 24.22 18.56
CA ALA A 354 7.71 24.03 19.39
C ALA A 354 8.67 23.00 18.77
N ILE A 355 9.96 23.34 18.79
CA ILE A 355 11.02 22.42 18.40
C ILE A 355 11.59 21.75 19.63
N VAL A 356 11.61 20.42 19.63
CA VAL A 356 12.22 19.61 20.69
C VAL A 356 13.63 19.22 20.27
N VAL A 357 14.61 19.52 21.11
CA VAL A 357 16.03 19.18 20.91
C VAL A 357 16.50 18.32 22.07
N TYR A 358 16.83 17.07 21.80
CA TYR A 358 17.41 16.16 22.78
C TYR A 358 18.92 16.34 22.86
N VAL A 359 19.42 16.61 24.08
CA VAL A 359 20.81 16.94 24.34
C VAL A 359 21.42 15.92 25.29
N THR A 360 22.48 15.25 24.86
CA THR A 360 23.29 14.32 25.65
C THR A 360 24.75 14.78 25.65
N GLU A 361 25.57 14.19 26.51
CA GLU A 361 27.02 14.45 26.49
C GLU A 361 27.65 14.11 25.12
N GLU A 362 27.15 13.05 24.49
CA GLU A 362 27.66 12.55 23.21
C GLU A 362 27.33 13.49 22.04
N ASN A 363 26.11 14.02 22.01
CA ASN A 363 25.63 14.79 20.86
C ASN A 363 25.79 16.31 21.01
N LYS A 364 26.15 16.82 22.19
CA LYS A 364 26.14 18.26 22.48
C LYS A 364 26.93 19.12 21.49
N ASN A 365 27.93 18.57 20.80
CA ASN A 365 28.75 19.31 19.82
C ASN A 365 28.31 19.10 18.36
N THR A 366 27.31 18.26 18.10
CA THR A 366 26.86 17.88 16.75
C THR A 366 25.39 18.19 16.45
N ILE A 367 24.63 18.67 17.45
CA ILE A 367 23.23 19.09 17.30
C ILE A 367 23.06 20.08 16.13
N THR A 368 22.01 19.90 15.35
CA THR A 368 21.57 20.85 14.32
C THR A 368 20.09 21.14 14.49
N ILE A 369 19.65 22.35 14.14
CA ILE A 369 18.24 22.76 14.19
C ILE A 369 17.86 23.37 12.85
N PRO A 370 16.85 22.85 12.14
CA PRO A 370 16.41 23.43 10.87
C PRO A 370 16.08 24.93 10.98
N GLY A 371 16.76 25.73 10.17
CA GLY A 371 16.62 27.20 10.17
C GLY A 371 17.56 27.94 11.13
N ILE A 372 18.44 27.22 11.84
CA ILE A 372 19.57 27.78 12.58
C ILE A 372 20.86 27.33 11.89
N ALA A 373 21.78 28.26 11.63
CA ALA A 373 22.99 27.98 10.86
C ALA A 373 24.08 27.27 11.69
N GLN A 374 24.04 27.39 13.01
CA GLN A 374 25.05 26.87 13.91
C GLN A 374 24.85 25.36 14.19
N THR A 375 25.97 24.65 14.32
CA THR A 375 26.03 23.24 14.75
C THR A 375 26.67 23.16 16.12
N GLY A 376 26.09 22.35 17.02
CA GLY A 376 26.53 22.18 18.41
C GLY A 376 25.82 23.13 19.37
N LEU A 377 25.48 22.62 20.55
CA LEU A 377 24.72 23.28 21.60
C LEU A 377 25.31 24.62 22.01
N GLY A 378 26.62 24.66 22.29
CA GLY A 378 27.26 25.90 22.74
C GLY A 378 27.27 26.96 21.64
N TRP A 379 27.51 26.60 20.39
CA TRP A 379 27.43 27.52 19.25
C TRP A 379 26.00 28.02 19.00
N ILE A 380 25.00 27.15 19.13
CA ILE A 380 23.58 27.50 18.98
C ILE A 380 23.13 28.46 20.10
N LEU A 381 23.39 28.12 21.36
CA LEU A 381 22.95 28.88 22.52
C LEU A 381 23.76 30.17 22.73
N ASN A 382 25.07 30.14 22.51
CA ASN A 382 25.96 31.30 22.69
C ASN A 382 25.92 32.25 21.47
N ASN A 383 24.72 32.65 21.06
CA ASN A 383 24.52 33.43 19.85
C ASN A 383 24.93 34.90 19.99
N ALA A 384 25.22 35.38 21.21
CA ALA A 384 25.73 36.73 21.44
C ALA A 384 27.03 37.01 20.68
N GLN A 385 27.89 36.00 20.52
CA GLN A 385 29.16 36.15 19.81
C GLN A 385 28.97 36.66 18.38
N TYR A 386 27.92 36.25 17.67
CA TYR A 386 27.72 36.66 16.28
C TYR A 386 27.29 38.14 16.15
N SER A 387 27.04 38.85 17.26
CA SER A 387 26.58 40.25 17.28
C SER A 387 27.68 41.32 17.31
N SER A 388 28.96 40.97 17.51
CA SER A 388 30.07 41.96 17.57
C SER A 388 31.36 41.47 16.89
N SER A 389 32.02 42.30 16.08
CA SER A 389 33.13 41.90 15.22
C SER A 389 34.51 41.70 15.88
N SER A 390 34.72 42.12 17.13
CA SER A 390 36.06 42.14 17.76
C SER A 390 36.46 40.85 18.49
N SER A 391 35.58 39.84 18.54
CA SER A 391 35.67 38.67 19.43
C SER A 391 35.42 37.32 18.72
N ASN A 392 35.24 37.34 17.40
CA ASN A 392 34.54 36.25 16.72
C ASN A 392 35.46 35.21 16.09
N THR A 393 35.12 33.95 16.34
CA THR A 393 35.55 32.76 15.59
C THR A 393 34.71 32.56 14.31
N GLN A 394 33.59 33.27 14.12
CA GLN A 394 32.58 33.06 13.07
C GLN A 394 31.95 34.36 12.50
N ASN A 395 31.29 34.28 11.33
CA ASN A 395 30.87 35.44 10.54
C ASN A 395 29.67 36.20 11.14
N SER A 396 29.71 37.53 11.19
CA SER A 396 28.60 38.38 11.66
C SER A 396 27.28 38.19 10.89
N THR A 397 27.32 37.69 9.64
CA THR A 397 26.11 37.33 8.89
C THR A 397 25.33 36.19 9.54
N ASP A 398 26.00 35.34 10.32
CA ASP A 398 25.42 34.15 10.94
C ASP A 398 24.45 34.51 12.07
N TYR A 399 24.54 35.75 12.60
CA TYR A 399 23.56 36.29 13.55
C TYR A 399 22.13 36.28 12.98
N ASN A 400 21.99 36.52 11.68
CA ASN A 400 20.69 36.54 11.01
C ASN A 400 20.01 35.17 10.98
N ASN A 401 20.78 34.09 11.12
CA ASN A 401 20.31 32.71 11.15
C ASN A 401 20.58 32.06 12.52
N SER A 402 20.51 32.85 13.59
CA SER A 402 20.71 32.41 14.98
C SER A 402 19.42 32.51 15.80
N LEU A 403 19.46 32.05 17.05
CA LEU A 403 18.33 32.14 17.98
C LEU A 403 17.75 33.56 18.14
N ALA A 404 18.59 34.60 17.99
CA ALA A 404 18.13 36.00 18.04
C ALA A 404 17.07 36.34 16.97
N LYS A 405 17.08 35.65 15.83
CA LYS A 405 16.17 35.90 14.71
C LYS A 405 15.18 34.76 14.48
N PHE A 406 15.47 33.54 14.94
CA PHE A 406 14.66 32.35 14.73
C PHE A 406 13.21 32.51 15.24
N ASN A 407 13.02 33.09 16.44
CA ASN A 407 11.72 33.48 17.01
C ASN A 407 10.63 32.39 17.01
N LYS A 408 11.01 31.12 17.21
CA LYS A 408 10.07 30.02 17.45
C LYS A 408 10.32 29.40 18.83
N PRO A 409 9.31 28.75 19.43
CA PRO A 409 9.52 28.06 20.69
C PRO A 409 10.48 26.87 20.52
N ILE A 410 11.46 26.76 21.40
CA ILE A 410 12.42 25.65 21.40
C ILE A 410 12.60 25.15 22.83
N VAL A 411 12.51 23.84 23.02
CA VAL A 411 12.92 23.16 24.25
C VAL A 411 14.18 22.36 24.01
N PHE A 412 15.20 22.60 24.83
CA PHE A 412 16.40 21.78 24.92
C PHE A 412 16.24 20.83 26.12
N ARG A 413 15.98 19.55 25.82
CA ARG A 413 15.82 18.47 26.79
C ARG A 413 17.19 17.86 27.10
N ILE A 414 17.75 18.22 28.25
CA ILE A 414 19.04 17.74 28.74
C ILE A 414 18.86 16.36 29.38
N ILE A 415 19.54 15.36 28.84
CA ILE A 415 19.51 13.97 29.30
C ILE A 415 20.88 13.61 29.87
N GLY A 416 20.89 13.30 31.17
CA GLY A 416 22.12 13.01 31.90
C GLY A 416 23.00 14.24 32.13
N LYS A 417 24.27 13.99 32.43
CA LYS A 417 25.26 15.05 32.66
C LYS A 417 25.85 15.54 31.33
N VAL A 418 25.70 16.83 31.06
CA VAL A 418 26.29 17.53 29.91
C VAL A 418 27.38 18.48 30.39
N THR A 419 28.63 18.15 30.07
CA THR A 419 29.77 19.04 30.35
C THR A 419 29.85 20.20 29.36
N ALA A 420 30.63 21.24 29.67
CA ALA A 420 30.77 22.44 28.82
C ALA A 420 30.87 22.10 27.31
N PRO A 421 29.87 22.48 26.49
CA PRO A 421 29.92 22.22 25.05
C PRO A 421 30.87 23.18 24.36
N GLU A 422 31.33 22.83 23.15
CA GLU A 422 32.09 23.76 22.33
C GLU A 422 31.25 25.00 21.98
N GLY A 423 31.91 26.15 21.91
CA GLY A 423 31.30 27.41 21.50
C GLY A 423 30.78 28.29 22.63
N VAL A 424 30.82 27.84 23.89
CA VAL A 424 30.65 28.72 25.07
C VAL A 424 31.80 29.73 25.19
N THR A 425 31.61 30.79 25.97
CA THR A 425 32.64 31.84 26.14
C THR A 425 33.97 31.27 26.60
N ALA A 426 35.08 31.82 26.09
CA ALA A 426 36.41 31.40 26.50
C ALA A 426 36.83 32.05 27.83
N TYR A 427 37.62 31.33 28.63
CA TYR A 427 38.22 31.84 29.86
C TYR A 427 39.14 33.04 29.56
N ASN A 428 38.95 34.14 30.30
CA ASN A 428 39.79 35.33 30.33
C ASN A 428 40.21 35.82 28.93
N SER A 429 39.26 35.81 27.99
CA SER A 429 39.51 36.06 26.57
C SER A 429 38.26 36.60 25.90
N THR A 430 38.44 37.39 24.86
CA THR A 430 37.34 37.84 24.00
C THR A 430 36.80 36.74 23.09
N ASN A 431 37.43 35.57 23.00
CA ASN A 431 36.99 34.50 22.09
C ASN A 431 35.59 33.97 22.46
N ASN A 432 34.84 33.55 21.44
CA ASN A 432 33.47 33.05 21.56
C ASN A 432 32.54 34.01 22.32
N GLY A 433 32.75 35.33 22.20
CA GLY A 433 31.94 36.34 22.91
C GLY A 433 32.18 36.43 24.42
N GLY A 434 33.33 35.94 24.91
CA GLY A 434 33.80 36.16 26.28
C GLY A 434 34.38 37.56 26.50
N SER A 435 34.90 37.80 27.71
CA SER A 435 35.64 39.02 28.05
C SER A 435 36.94 38.69 28.79
N ILE A 436 37.91 39.61 28.75
CA ILE A 436 39.10 39.53 29.59
C ILE A 436 38.70 39.87 31.03
N GLY A 437 39.07 39.02 31.99
CA GLY A 437 38.68 39.10 33.40
C GLY A 437 37.58 38.12 33.80
N ASP A 438 36.89 37.53 32.82
CA ASP A 438 35.76 36.60 33.02
C ASP A 438 36.26 35.14 33.06
N ASN A 439 35.56 34.28 33.81
CA ASN A 439 35.92 32.87 33.98
C ASN A 439 35.41 31.96 32.84
N GLY A 440 34.64 32.48 31.89
CA GLY A 440 34.23 31.78 30.67
C GLY A 440 33.15 30.71 30.89
N ASN A 441 33.02 29.79 29.93
CA ASN A 441 32.00 28.75 29.82
C ASN A 441 30.55 29.19 30.04
N MET A 442 30.18 30.34 29.48
CA MET A 442 28.81 30.82 29.46
C MET A 442 28.18 30.66 28.07
N ALA A 443 26.97 30.11 28.03
CA ALA A 443 26.11 30.19 26.85
C ALA A 443 25.32 31.50 26.89
N ARG A 444 25.78 32.53 26.18
CA ARG A 444 25.14 33.86 26.15
C ARG A 444 24.05 33.90 25.08
N ILE A 445 22.82 33.62 25.53
CA ILE A 445 21.60 33.56 24.73
C ILE A 445 21.04 34.98 24.61
N LYS A 446 21.36 35.66 23.51
CA LYS A 446 21.02 37.06 23.27
C LYS A 446 19.85 37.21 22.32
N ASP A 447 18.89 38.06 22.70
CA ASP A 447 17.71 38.44 21.91
C ASP A 447 16.84 37.26 21.43
N ALA A 448 17.00 36.07 22.01
CA ALA A 448 16.13 34.94 21.73
C ALA A 448 14.78 35.11 22.45
N ASN A 449 13.75 34.45 21.93
CA ASN A 449 12.44 34.35 22.56
C ASN A 449 12.05 32.87 22.68
N HIS A 450 11.21 32.55 23.66
CA HIS A 450 10.55 31.24 23.80
C HIS A 450 11.53 30.06 23.95
N ILE A 451 12.57 30.22 24.77
CA ILE A 451 13.58 29.17 25.01
C ILE A 451 13.31 28.49 26.34
N THR A 452 13.17 27.16 26.30
CA THR A 452 13.14 26.30 27.49
C THR A 452 14.41 25.45 27.56
N ILE A 453 15.02 25.37 28.74
CA ILE A 453 16.05 24.40 29.09
C ILE A 453 15.45 23.46 30.15
N GLU A 454 15.23 22.21 29.78
CA GLU A 454 14.52 21.23 30.60
C GLU A 454 15.43 20.03 30.87
N GLY A 455 15.58 19.64 32.13
CA GLY A 455 16.22 18.36 32.46
C GLY A 455 15.24 17.19 32.43
N ILE A 456 15.70 16.04 31.92
CA ILE A 456 14.92 14.80 31.87
C ILE A 456 15.34 13.86 33.01
N GLY A 457 14.37 13.45 33.81
CA GLY A 457 14.59 12.63 35.00
C GLY A 457 15.40 13.35 36.09
N GLN A 458 16.00 12.58 37.00
CA GLN A 458 16.78 13.14 38.12
C GLN A 458 18.27 13.33 37.79
N GLY A 459 18.76 12.71 36.73
CA GLY A 459 20.18 12.70 36.36
C GLY A 459 20.61 13.86 35.46
N ALA A 460 19.69 14.75 35.07
CA ALA A 460 19.99 15.86 34.19
C ALA A 460 20.86 16.92 34.89
N GLU A 461 22.05 17.17 34.35
CA GLU A 461 23.03 18.07 34.93
C GLU A 461 23.76 18.90 33.85
N ILE A 462 23.81 20.22 34.05
CA ILE A 462 24.72 21.14 33.39
C ILE A 462 25.97 21.26 34.25
N HIS A 463 27.11 20.78 33.74
CA HIS A 463 28.34 20.63 34.53
C HIS A 463 29.52 21.41 33.95
N GLY A 464 30.06 22.38 34.68
CA GLY A 464 31.23 23.12 34.19
C GLY A 464 30.91 24.36 33.36
N TRP A 465 29.63 24.70 33.19
CA TRP A 465 29.18 25.83 32.36
C TRP A 465 27.86 26.40 32.88
N GLY A 466 27.52 27.60 32.42
CA GLY A 466 26.30 28.30 32.80
C GLY A 466 25.58 28.90 31.60
N ILE A 467 24.41 29.47 31.84
CA ILE A 467 23.56 30.07 30.83
C ILE A 467 23.35 31.55 31.16
N HIS A 468 23.31 32.40 30.14
CA HIS A 468 23.09 33.82 30.32
C HIS A 468 22.05 34.32 29.32
N PHE A 469 20.84 34.62 29.78
CA PHE A 469 19.80 35.22 28.95
C PHE A 469 19.97 36.73 28.87
N MET A 470 20.02 37.26 27.65
CA MET A 470 20.30 38.68 27.40
C MET A 470 19.25 39.32 26.51
N ALA A 471 18.84 40.54 26.84
CA ALA A 471 17.92 41.36 26.05
C ALA A 471 18.58 42.69 25.68
N SER A 472 18.72 42.95 24.38
CA SER A 472 19.30 44.18 23.83
C SER A 472 18.46 44.82 22.72
N THR A 473 17.44 44.11 22.24
CA THR A 473 16.49 44.59 21.24
C THR A 473 15.08 44.63 21.82
N VAL A 474 14.33 45.73 21.61
CA VAL A 474 12.92 45.82 22.03
C VAL A 474 12.09 44.70 21.38
N GLY A 475 11.26 44.02 22.19
CA GLY A 475 10.46 42.87 21.75
C GLY A 475 11.23 41.54 21.69
N ARG A 476 12.47 41.51 22.20
CA ARG A 476 13.31 40.31 22.31
C ARG A 476 13.69 40.04 23.77
N GLY A 477 14.15 38.82 24.04
CA GLY A 477 14.49 38.39 25.39
C GLY A 477 13.25 38.05 26.24
N ILE A 478 12.22 37.46 25.61
CA ILE A 478 10.92 37.19 26.22
C ILE A 478 10.66 35.67 26.27
N GLY A 479 10.25 35.17 27.44
CA GLY A 479 9.76 33.81 27.60
C GLY A 479 10.90 32.81 27.73
N PHE A 480 11.62 32.86 28.85
CA PHE A 480 12.70 31.94 29.16
C PHE A 480 12.28 31.00 30.27
N GLU A 481 12.47 29.71 30.08
CA GLU A 481 12.16 28.70 31.10
C GLU A 481 13.41 27.85 31.37
N VAL A 482 13.68 27.60 32.65
CA VAL A 482 14.70 26.63 33.05
C VAL A 482 14.08 25.74 34.12
N ARG A 483 14.00 24.44 33.85
CA ARG A 483 13.30 23.50 34.72
C ARG A 483 13.96 22.15 34.89
N ASN A 484 13.74 21.55 36.06
CA ASN A 484 14.16 20.19 36.41
C ASN A 484 15.62 19.88 36.07
N ILE A 485 16.53 20.85 36.26
CA ILE A 485 17.93 20.72 35.87
C ILE A 485 18.85 21.04 37.06
N THR A 486 19.92 20.26 37.20
CA THR A 486 20.99 20.54 38.16
C THR A 486 22.09 21.36 37.48
N PHE A 487 22.53 22.45 38.09
CA PHE A 487 23.76 23.15 37.75
C PHE A 487 24.85 22.79 38.77
N ASP A 488 25.99 22.31 38.29
CA ASP A 488 27.15 21.98 39.12
C ASP A 488 28.44 22.51 38.49
N LYS A 489 29.39 22.92 39.34
CA LYS A 489 30.72 23.37 38.90
C LYS A 489 30.67 24.46 37.81
N TYR A 490 29.69 25.35 37.82
CA TYR A 490 29.71 26.47 36.87
C TYR A 490 30.80 27.48 37.27
N PRO A 491 31.55 28.07 36.32
CA PRO A 491 32.69 28.95 36.62
C PRO A 491 32.32 30.42 36.91
N GLU A 492 31.11 30.82 36.54
CA GLU A 492 30.55 32.17 36.77
C GLU A 492 29.14 32.08 37.37
N ASP A 493 28.12 32.45 36.59
CA ASP A 493 26.73 32.30 36.95
C ASP A 493 26.22 30.93 36.49
N ALA A 494 25.39 30.27 37.29
CA ALA A 494 24.60 29.15 36.79
C ALA A 494 23.60 29.65 35.74
N ILE A 495 22.88 30.73 36.09
CA ILE A 495 21.93 31.44 35.23
C ILE A 495 22.11 32.94 35.44
N GLY A 496 22.51 33.66 34.40
CA GLY A 496 22.56 35.12 34.33
C GLY A 496 21.35 35.70 33.57
N LEU A 497 20.88 36.87 33.98
CA LEU A 497 19.82 37.65 33.29
C LEU A 497 20.32 39.08 33.08
N GLU A 498 20.46 39.52 31.83
CA GLU A 498 21.01 40.84 31.49
C GLU A 498 20.11 41.62 30.52
N GLY A 499 19.83 42.88 30.85
CA GLY A 499 19.07 43.79 30.01
C GLY A 499 19.73 45.16 29.89
N ILE A 500 19.21 46.03 29.01
CA ILE A 500 19.79 47.36 28.79
C ILE A 500 19.23 48.38 29.79
N GLN A 501 20.13 49.01 30.55
CA GLN A 501 19.83 50.13 31.44
C GLN A 501 20.27 51.46 30.80
N SER A 502 19.42 52.48 30.89
CA SER A 502 19.75 53.86 30.54
C SER A 502 19.24 54.81 31.61
N GLY A 503 20.11 55.68 32.13
CA GLY A 503 19.75 56.64 33.19
C GLY A 503 19.21 55.99 34.47
N GLY A 504 19.65 54.78 34.81
CA GLY A 504 19.15 54.03 35.98
C GLY A 504 17.88 53.20 35.71
N ILE A 505 17.26 53.33 34.54
CA ILE A 505 16.02 52.65 34.18
C ILE A 505 16.31 51.47 33.27
N LEU A 506 15.74 50.30 33.58
CA LEU A 506 15.81 49.13 32.71
C LEU A 506 14.90 49.33 31.49
N THR A 507 15.50 49.67 30.36
CA THR A 507 14.81 50.02 29.10
C THR A 507 14.49 48.82 28.22
N ILE A 508 15.32 47.77 28.30
CA ILE A 508 15.13 46.52 27.57
C ILE A 508 15.38 45.37 28.56
N PRO A 509 14.38 45.00 29.39
CA PRO A 509 14.51 43.90 30.32
C PRO A 509 14.46 42.55 29.61
N VAL A 510 15.10 41.54 30.21
CA VAL A 510 14.68 40.14 30.03
C VAL A 510 13.31 39.98 30.69
N GLN A 511 12.35 39.38 30.00
CA GLN A 511 10.97 39.30 30.44
C GLN A 511 10.48 37.85 30.47
N ARG A 512 9.51 37.58 31.35
CA ARG A 512 8.81 36.29 31.40
C ARG A 512 9.78 35.12 31.62
N GLY A 513 10.69 35.28 32.58
CA GLY A 513 11.62 34.23 33.02
C GLY A 513 10.98 33.34 34.08
N TRP A 514 10.95 32.03 33.88
CA TRP A 514 10.43 31.03 34.83
C TRP A 514 11.50 29.98 35.13
N ILE A 515 12.09 30.05 36.31
CA ILE A 515 13.12 29.12 36.76
C ILE A 515 12.54 28.33 37.94
N HIS A 516 12.37 27.03 37.80
CA HIS A 516 11.69 26.22 38.81
C HIS A 516 12.17 24.77 38.84
N ASN A 517 12.03 24.10 39.98
CA ASN A 517 12.44 22.70 40.15
C ASN A 517 13.92 22.42 39.78
N SER A 518 14.77 23.45 39.77
CA SER A 518 16.21 23.32 39.49
C SER A 518 17.02 23.25 40.78
N THR A 519 18.17 22.59 40.70
CA THR A 519 19.14 22.50 41.80
C THR A 519 20.41 23.25 41.44
N PHE A 520 20.88 24.12 42.33
CA PHE A 520 22.15 24.85 42.15
C PHE A 520 23.15 24.35 43.19
N LYS A 521 24.17 23.61 42.73
CA LYS A 521 25.30 23.18 43.54
C LYS A 521 26.40 24.26 43.53
N GLN A 522 27.51 24.00 44.22
CA GLN A 522 28.61 24.96 44.33
C GLN A 522 29.31 25.20 42.97
N GLY A 523 29.29 26.44 42.50
CA GLY A 523 30.18 26.91 41.42
C GLY A 523 31.64 26.96 41.85
N TYR A 524 32.56 27.10 40.90
CA TYR A 524 33.97 27.36 41.19
C TYR A 524 34.38 28.70 40.56
N SER A 525 35.33 29.39 41.16
CA SER A 525 35.82 30.69 40.70
C SER A 525 37.28 30.63 40.34
#